data_AF-A0A2V5RVB4-F1
#
_entry.id   AF-A0A2V5RVB4-F1
#
_cell.length_a   1.000
_cell.length_b   1.000
_cell.length_c   1.000
_cell.angle_alpha   90.00
_cell.angle_beta   90.00
_cell.angle_gamma   90.00
#
_symmetry.space_group_name_H-M   'P 1'
#
loop_
_entity.id
_entity.type
_entity.pdbx_description
1 polymer ?
#
loop_
_entity_poly.entity_id
_entity_poly.type
_entity_poly.pdbx_seq_one_letter_code
_entity_poly.pdbx_strand_id
1 'polypeptide(L)'
;MKQFGVVFLAIFATVSGGWANLGDGYEKVDDSYGNIVQRKLRDDGTVSVLYHKDRYLYQVTFADGRSVSESYFNVKGTDLSEKEITKFLKANAAGATWTSDKEAKKRSFKRSDGKAEATYGKVNGRSALTVREVHGKP
;
A
#
# COMPACT_ATOMS: atom_id res chain seq x y z
N MET A 1 -30.08 41.45 23.39
CA MET A 1 -29.12 40.39 23.75
C MET A 1 -29.66 39.05 23.29
N LYS A 2 -29.05 38.43 22.28
CA LYS A 2 -29.22 37.02 21.92
C LYS A 2 -27.87 36.53 21.39
N GLN A 3 -27.11 35.83 22.21
CA GLN A 3 -25.87 35.17 21.79
C GLN A 3 -26.26 33.95 20.96
N PHE A 4 -25.89 33.93 19.68
CA PHE A 4 -25.88 32.72 18.87
C PHE A 4 -24.64 31.91 19.26
N GLY A 5 -24.83 30.83 19.99
CA GLY A 5 -23.77 29.88 20.30
C GLY A 5 -23.34 29.15 19.02
N VAL A 6 -22.16 29.47 18.50
CA VAL A 6 -21.53 28.68 17.44
C VAL A 6 -20.95 27.43 18.09
N VAL A 7 -21.59 26.28 17.87
CA VAL A 7 -21.03 24.97 18.26
C VAL A 7 -20.08 24.55 17.14
N PHE A 8 -18.78 24.69 17.36
CA PHE A 8 -17.78 24.01 16.55
C PHE A 8 -17.69 22.55 17.02
N LEU A 9 -18.33 21.65 16.27
CA LEU A 9 -18.09 20.21 16.44
C LEU A 9 -16.73 19.88 15.83
N ALA A 10 -15.67 20.06 16.61
CA ALA A 10 -14.33 19.62 16.25
C ALA A 10 -14.24 18.10 16.45
N ILE A 11 -14.61 17.34 15.41
CA ILE A 11 -14.30 15.90 15.36
C ILE A 11 -12.81 15.77 15.01
N PHE A 12 -11.94 15.87 16.01
CA PHE A 12 -10.57 15.39 15.88
C PHE A 12 -10.57 13.86 16.01
N ALA A 13 -10.98 13.18 14.94
CA ALA A 13 -10.65 11.78 14.77
C ALA A 13 -9.16 11.69 14.38
N THR A 14 -8.26 11.78 15.35
CA THR A 14 -6.91 11.25 15.17
C THR A 14 -7.01 9.74 15.14
N VAL A 15 -7.49 9.18 14.01
CA VAL A 15 -7.20 7.78 13.69
C VAL A 15 -5.69 7.75 13.57
N SER A 16 -5.02 7.07 14.49
CA SER A 16 -3.63 6.66 14.32
C SER A 16 -3.60 5.79 13.06
N GLY A 17 -3.42 6.45 11.91
CA GLY A 17 -3.66 5.89 10.59
C GLY A 17 -2.82 4.65 10.41
N GLY A 18 -3.48 3.49 10.52
CA GLY A 18 -2.92 2.23 10.05
C GLY A 18 -2.55 2.37 8.59
N TRP A 19 -1.51 1.66 8.19
CA TRP A 19 -1.23 1.46 6.76
C TRP A 19 -2.37 0.64 6.18
N ALA A 20 -2.65 0.80 4.89
CA ALA A 20 -3.52 -0.17 4.23
C ALA A 20 -2.76 -1.48 4.09
N ASN A 21 -3.53 -2.54 3.96
CA ASN A 21 -3.05 -3.89 3.78
C ASN A 21 -3.53 -4.43 2.44
N LEU A 22 -2.71 -5.31 1.85
CA LEU A 22 -3.16 -6.18 0.76
C LEU A 22 -4.49 -6.85 1.11
N GLY A 23 -5.47 -6.75 0.22
CA GLY A 23 -6.85 -7.23 0.39
C GLY A 23 -7.84 -6.16 0.90
N ASP A 24 -7.36 -5.00 1.37
CA ASP A 24 -8.22 -3.89 1.79
C ASP A 24 -8.97 -3.28 0.60
N GLY A 25 -10.18 -2.77 0.87
CA GLY A 25 -11.01 -2.09 -0.13
C GLY A 25 -10.68 -0.60 -0.28
N TYR A 26 -11.30 0.04 -1.28
CA TYR A 26 -11.07 1.45 -1.60
C TYR A 26 -11.18 2.39 -0.40
N GLU A 27 -12.25 2.30 0.39
CA GLU A 27 -12.47 3.17 1.55
C GLU A 27 -11.30 3.12 2.53
N LYS A 28 -10.89 1.90 2.89
CA LYS A 28 -9.77 1.69 3.83
C LYS A 28 -8.45 2.21 3.27
N VAL A 29 -8.19 1.97 1.97
CA VAL A 29 -6.96 2.43 1.31
C VAL A 29 -6.96 3.96 1.18
N ASP A 30 -8.08 4.56 0.79
CA ASP A 30 -8.27 6.00 0.66
C ASP A 30 -8.09 6.69 2.03
N ASP A 31 -8.62 6.13 3.11
CA ASP A 31 -8.40 6.64 4.48
C ASP A 31 -6.93 6.53 4.93
N SER A 32 -6.26 5.44 4.55
CA SER A 32 -4.88 5.17 4.94
C SER A 32 -3.85 6.01 4.18
N TYR A 33 -4.04 6.21 2.87
CA TYR A 33 -3.07 6.89 2.00
C TYR A 33 -3.51 8.29 1.56
N GLY A 34 -4.79 8.61 1.63
CA GLY A 34 -5.32 9.96 1.45
C GLY A 34 -5.31 10.44 0.00
N ASN A 35 -4.29 11.21 -0.37
CA ASN A 35 -4.32 12.02 -1.59
C ASN A 35 -4.12 11.17 -2.84
N ILE A 36 -5.17 11.06 -3.68
CA ILE A 36 -5.11 10.42 -5.00
C ILE A 36 -4.44 11.36 -6.01
N VAL A 37 -3.28 10.95 -6.50
CA VAL A 37 -2.54 11.61 -7.58
C VAL A 37 -3.10 11.20 -8.94
N GLN A 38 -3.43 9.91 -9.10
CA GLN A 38 -3.92 9.36 -10.36
C GLN A 38 -4.81 8.15 -10.11
N ARG A 39 -5.87 8.00 -10.90
CA ARG A 39 -6.68 6.78 -10.99
C ARG A 39 -6.81 6.39 -12.46
N LYS A 40 -6.58 5.11 -12.79
CA LYS A 40 -6.61 4.59 -14.16
C LYS A 40 -7.27 3.21 -14.19
N LEU A 41 -8.33 3.07 -14.99
CA LEU A 41 -8.86 1.77 -15.41
C LEU A 41 -7.89 1.15 -16.43
N ARG A 42 -7.53 -0.12 -16.24
CA ARG A 42 -6.69 -0.89 -17.15
C ARG A 42 -7.55 -1.78 -18.05
N ASP A 43 -6.95 -2.22 -19.15
CA ASP A 43 -7.63 -3.06 -20.15
C ASP A 43 -8.02 -4.44 -19.61
N ASP A 44 -7.34 -4.91 -18.55
CA ASP A 44 -7.66 -6.15 -17.83
C ASP A 44 -8.80 -6.01 -16.80
N GLY A 45 -9.45 -4.84 -16.76
CA GLY A 45 -10.53 -4.54 -15.83
C GLY A 45 -10.07 -4.12 -14.43
N THR A 46 -8.76 -4.18 -14.13
CA THR A 46 -8.22 -3.72 -12.84
C THR A 46 -8.14 -2.19 -12.79
N VAL A 47 -8.15 -1.63 -11.57
CA VAL A 47 -7.99 -0.20 -11.36
C VAL A 47 -6.64 0.08 -10.69
N SER A 48 -5.80 0.87 -11.33
CA SER A 48 -4.61 1.43 -10.71
C SER A 48 -4.95 2.74 -10.03
N VAL A 49 -4.55 2.91 -8.77
CA VAL A 49 -4.60 4.20 -8.07
C VAL A 49 -3.22 4.52 -7.53
N LEU A 50 -2.74 5.73 -7.81
CA LEU A 50 -1.51 6.27 -7.27
C LEU A 50 -1.88 7.27 -6.17
N TYR A 51 -1.45 7.01 -4.95
CA TYR A 51 -1.60 7.89 -3.80
C TYR A 51 -0.28 8.56 -3.45
N HIS A 52 -0.38 9.70 -2.76
CA HIS A 52 0.75 10.40 -2.19
C HIS A 52 0.49 10.70 -0.71
N LYS A 53 1.41 10.25 0.15
CA LYS A 53 1.40 10.57 1.59
C LYS A 53 2.82 10.71 2.11
N ASP A 54 3.08 11.83 2.76
CA ASP A 54 4.38 12.20 3.31
C ASP A 54 5.50 12.11 2.26
N ARG A 55 6.45 11.20 2.45
CA ARG A 55 7.59 10.98 1.56
C ARG A 55 7.38 9.84 0.56
N TYR A 56 6.16 9.30 0.48
CA TYR A 56 5.88 8.08 -0.26
C TYR A 56 4.83 8.27 -1.34
N LEU A 57 5.01 7.51 -2.42
CA LEU A 57 3.94 7.21 -3.37
C LEU A 57 3.51 5.76 -3.18
N TYR A 58 2.22 5.50 -3.32
CA TYR A 58 1.60 4.18 -3.19
C TYR A 58 0.85 3.89 -4.47
N GLN A 59 1.33 2.94 -5.26
CA GLN A 59 0.58 2.48 -6.43
C GLN A 59 -0.16 1.21 -6.03
N VAL A 60 -1.46 1.32 -5.86
CA VAL A 60 -2.35 0.21 -5.51
C VAL A 60 -3.10 -0.24 -6.75
N THR A 61 -3.14 -1.54 -6.98
CA THR A 61 -3.97 -2.17 -8.01
C THR A 61 -5.12 -2.89 -7.35
N PHE A 62 -6.33 -2.56 -7.78
CA PHE A 62 -7.55 -3.16 -7.30
C PHE A 62 -8.14 -4.10 -8.33
N ALA A 63 -8.59 -5.27 -7.88
CA ALA A 63 -9.47 -6.17 -8.61
C ALA A 63 -10.68 -6.47 -7.70
N ASP A 64 -11.89 -6.48 -8.26
CA ASP A 64 -13.14 -6.74 -7.51
C ASP A 64 -13.29 -5.91 -6.23
N GLY A 65 -12.83 -4.66 -6.29
CA GLY A 65 -12.90 -3.71 -5.17
C GLY A 65 -11.89 -3.92 -4.05
N ARG A 66 -10.91 -4.83 -4.21
CA ARG A 66 -9.87 -5.14 -3.21
C ARG A 66 -8.46 -4.94 -3.76
N SER A 67 -7.55 -4.50 -2.91
CA SER A 67 -6.13 -4.35 -3.23
C SER A 67 -5.48 -5.73 -3.49
N VAL A 68 -5.04 -5.98 -4.72
CA VAL A 68 -4.35 -7.23 -5.11
C VAL A 68 -2.85 -7.03 -5.33
N SER A 69 -2.40 -5.76 -5.41
CA SER A 69 -0.98 -5.41 -5.44
C SER A 69 -0.75 -3.98 -4.97
N GLU A 70 0.31 -3.77 -4.17
CA GLU A 70 0.74 -2.48 -3.67
C GLU A 70 2.23 -2.28 -3.92
N SER A 71 2.59 -1.21 -4.64
CA SER A 71 3.97 -0.76 -4.82
C SER A 71 4.24 0.51 -4.03
N TYR A 72 5.30 0.49 -3.22
CA TYR A 72 5.72 1.60 -2.37
C TYR A 72 6.99 2.24 -2.92
N PHE A 73 6.97 3.56 -3.09
CA PHE A 73 8.09 4.34 -3.64
C PHE A 73 8.46 5.45 -2.68
N ASN A 74 9.73 5.86 -2.68
CA ASN A 74 10.09 7.19 -2.19
C ASN A 74 9.73 8.24 -3.26
N VAL A 75 9.09 9.34 -2.87
CA VAL A 75 8.69 10.42 -3.79
C VAL A 75 9.89 11.03 -4.54
N LYS A 76 11.07 11.09 -3.88
CA LYS A 76 12.33 11.55 -4.46
C LYS A 76 12.99 10.53 -5.40
N GLY A 77 12.44 9.33 -5.52
CA GLY A 77 12.98 8.26 -6.35
C GLY A 77 14.23 7.57 -5.78
N THR A 78 14.63 7.91 -4.55
CA THR A 78 15.70 7.23 -3.84
C THR A 78 15.28 5.82 -3.44
N ASP A 79 16.26 4.96 -3.16
CA ASP A 79 15.98 3.64 -2.62
C ASP A 79 15.29 3.70 -1.25
N LEU A 80 14.46 2.68 -0.98
CA LEU A 80 13.90 2.44 0.34
C LEU A 80 14.96 1.81 1.24
N SER A 81 15.08 2.31 2.46
CA SER A 81 15.90 1.69 3.50
C SER A 81 15.33 0.36 3.97
N GLU A 82 16.19 -0.47 4.59
CA GLU A 82 15.79 -1.71 5.27
C GLU A 82 14.61 -1.51 6.24
N LYS A 83 14.63 -0.40 6.98
CA LYS A 83 13.61 -0.05 7.96
C LYS A 83 12.26 0.24 7.29
N GLU A 84 12.27 0.91 6.14
CA GLU A 84 11.05 1.18 5.36
C GLU A 84 10.48 -0.10 4.75
N ILE A 85 11.35 -0.92 4.16
CA ILE A 85 10.94 -2.21 3.58
C ILE A 85 10.31 -3.09 4.66
N THR A 86 10.96 -3.22 5.82
CA THR A 86 10.43 -3.97 6.96
C THR A 86 9.08 -3.43 7.44
N LYS A 87 8.90 -2.11 7.44
CA LYS A 87 7.64 -1.47 7.83
C LYS A 87 6.49 -1.83 6.88
N PHE A 88 6.72 -1.79 5.56
CA PHE A 88 5.70 -2.14 4.57
C PHE A 88 5.39 -3.65 4.58
N LEU A 89 6.40 -4.49 4.75
CA LEU A 89 6.18 -5.93 4.95
C LEU A 89 5.33 -6.18 6.20
N LYS A 90 5.63 -5.52 7.33
CA LYS A 90 4.86 -5.65 8.57
C LYS A 90 3.40 -5.21 8.39
N ALA A 91 3.14 -4.14 7.64
CA ALA A 91 1.78 -3.73 7.31
C ALA A 91 1.02 -4.84 6.57
N ASN A 92 1.68 -5.48 5.59
CA ASN A 92 1.09 -6.54 4.76
C ASN A 92 1.22 -7.96 5.33
N ALA A 93 1.56 -8.08 6.61
CA ALA A 93 1.80 -9.37 7.25
C ALA A 93 0.52 -10.21 7.39
N ALA A 94 -0.65 -9.59 7.60
CA ALA A 94 -1.93 -10.28 7.79
C ALA A 94 -1.86 -11.44 8.81
N GLY A 95 -1.08 -11.27 9.89
CA GLY A 95 -0.86 -12.30 10.93
C GLY A 95 0.21 -13.34 10.59
N ALA A 96 0.76 -13.34 9.38
CA ALA A 96 1.84 -14.22 8.92
C ALA A 96 3.22 -13.54 9.01
N THR A 97 4.29 -14.30 8.76
CA THR A 97 5.67 -13.78 8.74
C THR A 97 6.20 -13.68 7.32
N TRP A 98 7.19 -12.82 7.11
CA TRP A 98 7.88 -12.66 5.84
C TRP A 98 9.27 -13.28 5.90
N THR A 99 9.59 -14.10 4.92
CA THR A 99 10.91 -14.73 4.79
C THR A 99 11.56 -14.26 3.50
N SER A 100 12.81 -13.79 3.58
CA SER A 100 13.58 -13.46 2.37
C SER A 100 13.83 -14.73 1.56
N ASP A 101 13.58 -14.66 0.26
CA ASP A 101 13.96 -15.72 -0.67
C ASP A 101 15.44 -15.54 -1.04
N LYS A 102 16.30 -16.40 -0.48
CA LYS A 102 17.75 -16.33 -0.66
C LYS A 102 18.21 -16.82 -2.03
N GLU A 103 17.36 -17.56 -2.75
CA GLU A 103 17.68 -18.14 -4.06
C GLU A 103 17.31 -17.18 -5.20
N ALA A 104 16.51 -16.15 -4.89
CA ALA A 104 16.07 -15.18 -5.88
C ALA A 104 17.19 -14.24 -6.33
N LYS A 105 17.32 -14.06 -7.65
CA LYS A 105 18.23 -13.08 -8.28
C LYS A 105 17.92 -11.62 -7.90
N LYS A 106 16.70 -11.37 -7.42
CA LYS A 106 16.22 -10.08 -6.94
C LYS A 106 15.83 -10.23 -5.49
N ARG A 107 16.04 -9.18 -4.71
CA ARG A 107 15.58 -9.12 -3.34
C ARG A 107 14.07 -9.34 -3.29
N SER A 108 13.66 -10.46 -2.71
CA SER A 108 12.28 -10.88 -2.68
C SER A 108 11.96 -11.60 -1.38
N PHE A 109 10.66 -11.65 -1.07
CA PHE A 109 10.13 -12.16 0.18
C PHE A 109 8.89 -12.97 -0.11
N LYS A 110 8.70 -14.06 0.64
CA LYS A 110 7.49 -14.87 0.62
C LYS A 110 6.82 -14.77 1.97
N ARG A 111 5.50 -14.62 1.98
CA ARG A 111 4.72 -14.67 3.21
C ARG A 111 4.48 -16.12 3.61
N SER A 112 4.56 -16.42 4.90
CA SER A 112 4.55 -17.80 5.42
C SER A 112 3.24 -18.56 5.17
N ASP A 113 2.14 -17.84 4.88
CA ASP A 113 0.85 -18.42 4.49
C ASP A 113 0.77 -18.80 3.01
N GLY A 114 1.81 -18.47 2.21
CA GLY A 114 1.86 -18.74 0.77
C GLY A 114 0.93 -17.85 -0.07
N LYS A 115 0.22 -16.89 0.53
CA LYS A 115 -0.81 -16.09 -0.15
C LYS A 115 -0.29 -14.76 -0.70
N ALA A 116 0.92 -14.35 -0.32
CA ALA A 116 1.51 -13.12 -0.82
C ALA A 116 3.02 -13.24 -0.98
N GLU A 117 3.54 -12.44 -1.89
CA GLU A 117 4.97 -12.27 -2.11
C GLU A 117 5.31 -10.78 -2.25
N ALA A 118 6.58 -10.44 -2.03
CA ALA A 118 7.09 -9.10 -2.22
C ALA A 118 8.40 -9.11 -2.99
N THR A 119 8.60 -8.13 -3.87
CA THR A 119 9.84 -7.98 -4.64
C THR A 119 10.31 -6.53 -4.59
N TYR A 120 11.60 -6.33 -4.38
CA TYR A 120 12.23 -5.01 -4.47
C TYR A 120 12.91 -4.86 -5.84
N GLY A 121 12.50 -3.85 -6.60
CA GLY A 121 12.98 -3.66 -7.97
C GLY A 121 12.48 -2.36 -8.61
N LYS A 122 12.69 -2.21 -9.92
CA LYS A 122 12.24 -1.02 -10.65
C LYS A 122 10.81 -1.20 -11.16
N VAL A 123 9.95 -0.22 -10.87
CA VAL A 123 8.62 -0.04 -11.48
C VAL A 123 8.62 1.33 -12.13
N ASN A 124 8.39 1.41 -13.44
CA ASN A 124 8.45 2.65 -14.23
C ASN A 124 9.73 3.47 -13.98
N GLY A 125 10.88 2.78 -13.91
CA GLY A 125 12.21 3.40 -13.68
C GLY A 125 12.51 3.79 -12.22
N ARG A 126 11.54 3.70 -11.30
CA ARG A 126 11.72 4.03 -9.87
C ARG A 126 11.88 2.77 -9.02
N SER A 127 12.73 2.82 -8.01
CA SER A 127 12.85 1.72 -7.04
C SER A 127 11.60 1.62 -6.19
N ALA A 128 11.08 0.40 -6.03
CA ALA A 128 9.90 0.13 -5.23
C ALA A 128 9.96 -1.26 -4.59
N LEU A 129 9.35 -1.36 -3.41
CA LEU A 129 8.88 -2.64 -2.90
C LEU A 129 7.47 -2.87 -3.45
N THR A 130 7.25 -3.97 -4.16
CA THR A 130 5.93 -4.39 -4.62
C THR A 130 5.49 -5.62 -3.86
N VAL A 131 4.39 -5.52 -3.12
CA VAL A 131 3.68 -6.63 -2.48
C VAL A 131 2.50 -7.01 -3.37
N ARG A 132 2.25 -8.30 -3.56
CA ARG A 132 1.11 -8.78 -4.34
C ARG A 132 0.59 -10.10 -3.82
N GLU A 133 -0.68 -10.37 -4.11
CA GLU A 133 -1.27 -11.68 -3.89
C GLU A 133 -0.62 -12.73 -4.80
N VAL A 134 -0.41 -13.92 -4.24
CA VAL A 134 -0.05 -15.10 -5.00
C VAL A 134 -1.35 -15.85 -5.24
N HIS A 135 -1.89 -15.71 -6.44
CA HIS A 135 -2.95 -16.61 -6.88
C HIS A 135 -2.32 -18.00 -7.02
N GLY A 136 -2.81 -18.98 -6.25
CA GLY A 136 -2.54 -20.38 -6.55
C GLY A 136 -2.90 -20.60 -8.02
N LYS A 137 -2.04 -21.34 -8.76
CA LYS A 137 -2.53 -21.94 -10.00
C LYS A 137 -3.83 -22.70 -9.64
N PRO A 138 -4.90 -22.57 -10.43
CA PRO A 138 -6.07 -23.42 -10.26
C PRO A 138 -5.67 -24.91 -10.26
#